data_AF-F0EFZ8-F1
#
_entry.id   AF-F0EFZ8-F1
#
_cell.length_a   1.000
_cell.length_b   1.000
_cell.length_c   1.000
_cell.angle_alpha   90.00
_cell.angle_beta   90.00
_cell.angle_gamma   90.00
#
_symmetry.space_group_name_H-M   'P 1'
#
loop_
_entity.id
_entity.type
_entity.pdbx_description
1 polymer ?
#
loop_
_entity_poly.entity_id
_entity_poly.type
_entity_poly.pdbx_seq_one_letter_code
_entity_poly.pdbx_strand_id
1 'polypeptide(L)'
;MKKNKFESYEDVAAGFKTIMDQLKPAFASSRPGHLALGSHGTVYEKEVQELEAFLRPLWGFAPYLTQQEDSFMETYLSGIIAGTDP
;
A
#
# COMPACT_ATOMS: atom_id res chain seq x y z
N MET A 1 -4.75 -3.69 -18.81
CA MET A 1 -3.66 -3.06 -18.02
C MET A 1 -3.04 -1.94 -18.84
N LYS A 2 -2.91 -0.73 -18.29
CA LYS A 2 -2.18 0.36 -18.96
C LYS A 2 -0.72 -0.07 -19.15
N LYS A 3 -0.17 0.05 -20.36
CA LYS A 3 1.26 -0.18 -20.61
C LYS A 3 2.04 0.96 -19.97
N ASN A 4 2.79 0.65 -18.92
CA ASN A 4 3.73 1.57 -18.29
C ASN A 4 5.14 1.06 -18.57
N LYS A 5 6.03 1.94 -19.05
CA LYS A 5 7.39 1.57 -19.42
C LYS A 5 8.35 1.58 -18.23
N PHE A 6 8.01 2.29 -17.16
CA PHE A 6 8.84 2.43 -15.95
C PHE A 6 10.25 2.96 -16.26
N GLU A 7 10.37 3.86 -17.24
CA GLU A 7 11.67 4.41 -17.69
C GLU A 7 11.97 5.78 -17.04
N SER A 8 10.93 6.53 -16.63
CA SER A 8 11.06 7.82 -15.96
C SER A 8 10.44 7.84 -14.56
N TYR A 9 10.69 8.91 -13.80
CA TYR A 9 10.03 9.13 -12.52
C TYR A 9 8.50 9.16 -12.68
N GLU A 10 8.01 9.89 -13.69
CA GLU A 10 6.59 10.05 -13.98
C GLU A 10 5.94 8.71 -14.33
N ASP A 11 6.66 7.86 -15.08
CA ASP A 11 6.23 6.50 -15.37
C ASP A 11 6.07 5.70 -14.08
N VAL A 12 7.10 5.68 -13.22
CA VAL A 12 7.05 4.95 -11.94
C VAL A 12 5.92 5.48 -11.05
N ALA A 13 5.76 6.80 -10.96
CA ALA A 13 4.70 7.43 -10.18
C ALA A 13 3.30 7.10 -10.70
N ALA A 14 3.08 7.14 -12.02
CA ALA A 14 1.81 6.77 -12.63
C ALA A 14 1.48 5.28 -12.45
N GLY A 15 2.49 4.42 -12.48
CA GLY A 15 2.36 2.99 -12.22
C GLY A 15 2.00 2.72 -10.78
N PHE A 16 2.73 3.33 -9.85
CA PHE A 16 2.45 3.25 -8.42
C PHE A 16 1.04 3.74 -8.09
N LYS A 17 0.64 4.91 -8.61
CA LYS A 17 -0.72 5.44 -8.44
C LYS A 17 -1.78 4.47 -8.95
N THR A 18 -1.55 3.84 -10.11
CA THR A 18 -2.49 2.85 -10.66
C THR A 18 -2.65 1.63 -9.75
N ILE A 19 -1.54 1.14 -9.18
CA ILE A 19 -1.56 0.04 -8.21
C ILE A 19 -2.30 0.47 -6.94
N MET A 20 -1.97 1.64 -6.39
CA MET A 20 -2.61 2.16 -5.19
C MET A 20 -4.12 2.38 -5.38
N ASP A 21 -4.55 2.91 -6.53
CA ASP A 21 -5.97 3.10 -6.83
C ASP A 21 -6.75 1.77 -6.86
N GLN A 22 -6.09 0.66 -7.23
CA GLN A 22 -6.70 -0.69 -7.15
C GLN A 22 -6.65 -1.29 -5.75
N LEU A 23 -5.66 -0.94 -4.94
CA LEU A 23 -5.50 -1.45 -3.57
C LEU A 23 -6.35 -0.67 -2.56
N LYS A 24 -6.63 0.62 -2.78
CA LYS A 24 -7.43 1.48 -1.90
C LYS A 24 -8.73 0.83 -1.40
N PRO A 25 -9.53 0.12 -2.22
CA PRO A 25 -10.73 -0.58 -1.74
C PRO A 25 -10.45 -1.73 -0.76
N ALA A 26 -9.25 -2.32 -0.81
CA ALA A 26 -8.84 -3.40 0.08
C ALA A 26 -8.27 -2.90 1.42
N PHE A 27 -7.89 -1.61 1.53
CA PHE A 27 -7.59 -0.97 2.80
C PHE A 27 -8.89 -0.77 3.58
N ALA A 28 -9.30 -1.79 4.34
CA ALA A 28 -10.53 -1.75 5.12
C ALA A 28 -10.36 -0.80 6.32
N SER A 29 -11.22 0.24 6.40
CA SER A 29 -11.26 1.15 7.56
C SER A 29 -11.56 0.42 8.88
N SER A 30 -12.16 -0.77 8.82
CA SER A 30 -12.48 -1.60 9.98
C SER A 30 -11.28 -2.31 10.60
N ARG A 31 -10.15 -2.43 9.89
CA ARG A 31 -8.91 -3.04 10.41
C ARG A 31 -7.69 -2.22 9.95
N PRO A 32 -7.46 -1.05 10.57
CA PRO A 32 -6.31 -0.20 10.24
C PRO A 32 -4.99 -0.98 10.38
N GLY A 33 -4.04 -0.78 9.48
CA GLY A 33 -2.75 -1.48 9.50
C GLY A 33 -2.74 -2.89 8.88
N HIS A 34 -3.88 -3.36 8.36
CA HIS A 34 -4.01 -4.66 7.71
C HIS A 34 -4.51 -4.52 6.27
N LEU A 35 -3.92 -5.29 5.34
CA LEU A 35 -4.34 -5.36 3.95
C LEU A 35 -4.62 -6.81 3.54
N ALA A 36 -5.89 -7.16 3.43
CA ALA A 36 -6.33 -8.51 3.07
C ALA A 36 -6.27 -8.76 1.56
N LEU A 37 -5.13 -9.25 1.07
CA LEU A 37 -4.93 -9.66 -0.33
C LEU A 37 -5.24 -11.16 -0.55
N GLY A 38 -6.40 -11.62 -0.07
CA GLY A 38 -6.85 -13.01 -0.23
C GLY A 38 -5.99 -14.08 0.46
N SER A 39 -6.49 -15.32 0.53
CA SER A 39 -5.88 -16.42 1.30
C SER A 39 -5.16 -17.48 0.43
N HIS A 40 -4.79 -17.14 -0.81
CA HIS A 40 -4.20 -18.12 -1.73
C HIS A 40 -2.69 -18.27 -1.47
N GLY A 41 -2.32 -19.26 -0.64
CA GLY A 41 -1.00 -19.90 -0.70
C GLY A 41 0.04 -19.57 0.37
N THR A 42 -0.34 -19.06 1.55
CA THR A 42 0.61 -18.68 2.60
C THR A 42 0.43 -19.54 3.85
N VAL A 43 1.53 -20.10 4.34
CA VAL A 43 1.62 -20.91 5.58
C VAL A 43 1.76 -20.02 6.84
N TYR A 44 1.76 -18.70 6.66
CA TYR A 44 1.87 -17.72 7.74
C TYR A 44 0.52 -17.43 8.37
N GLU A 45 0.54 -17.05 9.64
CA GLU A 45 -0.65 -16.53 10.32
C GLU A 45 -1.20 -15.34 9.52
N LYS A 46 -2.51 -15.38 9.24
CA LYS A 46 -3.22 -14.42 8.38
C LYS A 46 -2.93 -12.96 8.77
N GLU A 47 -2.74 -12.72 10.06
CA GLU A 47 -2.46 -11.40 10.62
C GLU A 47 -1.10 -10.84 10.18
N VAL A 48 -0.05 -11.68 10.18
CA VAL A 48 1.28 -11.31 9.68
C VAL A 48 1.23 -11.06 8.18
N GLN A 49 0.54 -11.90 7.42
CA GLN A 49 0.38 -11.72 5.97
C GLN A 49 -0.29 -10.38 5.65
N GLU A 50 -1.36 -10.04 6.37
CA GLU A 50 -2.09 -8.78 6.18
C GLU A 50 -1.25 -7.55 6.56
N LEU A 51 -0.44 -7.65 7.63
CA LEU A 51 0.47 -6.59 8.03
C LEU A 51 1.58 -6.38 7.00
N GLU A 52 2.23 -7.45 6.54
CA GLU A 52 3.28 -7.29 5.54
C GLU A 52 2.71 -6.79 4.20
N ALA A 53 1.51 -7.22 3.82
CA ALA A 53 0.82 -6.68 2.65
C ALA A 53 0.53 -5.19 2.80
N PHE A 54 0.16 -4.75 4.01
CA PHE A 54 -0.03 -3.34 4.34
C PHE A 54 1.28 -2.56 4.25
N LEU A 55 2.42 -3.10 4.67
CA LEU A 55 3.71 -2.39 4.69
C LEU A 55 4.40 -2.30 3.32
N ARG A 56 4.15 -3.24 2.41
CA ARG A 56 4.82 -3.31 1.09
C ARG A 56 4.68 -2.05 0.23
N PRO A 57 3.50 -1.38 0.16
CA PRO A 57 3.35 -0.12 -0.56
C PRO A 57 4.19 1.05 -0.02
N LEU A 58 4.65 1.00 1.24
CA LEU A 58 5.50 2.05 1.85
C LEU A 58 6.78 2.26 1.04
N TRP A 59 7.34 1.18 0.49
CA TRP A 59 8.53 1.24 -0.37
C TRP A 59 8.29 2.00 -1.67
N GLY A 60 7.08 1.99 -2.21
CA GLY A 60 6.69 2.79 -3.37
C GLY A 60 6.31 4.23 -3.00
N PHE A 61 5.77 4.45 -1.80
CA PHE A 61 5.52 5.79 -1.27
C PHE A 61 6.79 6.61 -1.09
N ALA A 62 7.90 5.98 -0.66
CA ALA A 62 9.16 6.68 -0.43
C ALA A 62 9.64 7.52 -1.64
N PRO A 63 9.82 6.97 -2.86
CA PRO A 63 10.15 7.77 -4.02
C PRO A 63 8.96 8.64 -4.51
N TYR A 64 7.73 8.15 -4.42
CA TYR A 64 6.55 8.88 -4.90
C TYR A 64 6.35 10.22 -4.17
N LEU A 65 6.51 10.23 -2.85
CA LEU A 65 6.30 11.42 -2.02
C LEU A 65 7.40 12.49 -2.17
N THR A 66 8.51 12.18 -2.85
CA THR A 66 9.57 13.18 -3.09
C THR A 66 9.16 14.29 -4.04
N GLN A 67 8.19 14.06 -4.92
CA GLN A 67 7.71 15.05 -5.90
C GLN A 67 6.18 15.09 -6.04
N GLN A 68 5.45 14.33 -5.22
CA GLN A 68 3.98 14.26 -5.23
C GLN A 68 3.46 14.29 -3.80
N GLU A 69 2.30 14.91 -3.57
CA GLU A 69 1.55 14.79 -2.33
C GLU A 69 0.34 13.88 -2.56
N ASP A 70 0.00 13.03 -1.58
CA ASP A 70 -1.19 12.17 -1.63
C ASP A 70 -1.90 12.20 -0.28
N SER A 71 -3.14 12.66 -0.28
CA SER A 71 -3.99 12.72 0.92
C SER A 71 -4.24 11.33 1.53
N PHE A 72 -4.08 10.26 0.75
CA PHE A 72 -4.17 8.90 1.26
C PHE A 72 -3.08 8.58 2.30
N MET A 73 -2.00 9.37 2.33
CA MET A 73 -0.94 9.21 3.32
C MET A 73 -1.44 9.38 4.76
N GLU A 74 -2.46 10.22 4.99
CA GLU A 74 -3.08 10.36 6.33
C GLU A 74 -3.71 9.05 6.79
N THR A 75 -4.46 8.39 5.91
CA THR A 75 -5.07 7.08 6.19
C THR A 75 -4.01 6.01 6.45
N TYR A 76 -2.92 6.06 5.69
CA TYR A 76 -1.81 5.13 5.84
C TYR A 76 -1.05 5.34 7.16
N LEU A 77 -0.80 6.58 7.56
CA LEU A 77 -0.22 6.92 8.87
C LEU A 77 -1.11 6.46 10.03
N SER A 78 -2.42 6.68 9.95
CA SER A 78 -3.35 6.16 10.97
C SER A 78 -3.29 4.64 11.10
N GLY A 79 -3.13 3.92 9.98
CA GLY A 79 -2.94 2.47 9.97
C GLY A 79 -1.63 2.02 10.63
N ILE A 80 -0.53 2.73 10.37
CA ILE A 80 0.76 2.45 11.03
C ILE A 80 0.63 2.65 12.54
N ILE A 81 0.08 3.77 12.98
CA ILE A 81 -0.07 4.10 14.42
C ILE A 81 -0.87 3.00 15.11
N ALA A 82 -2.01 2.60 14.55
CA ALA A 82 -2.87 1.55 15.09
C ALA A 82 -2.18 0.17 15.16
N GLY A 83 -1.27 -0.13 14.22
CA GLY A 83 -0.49 -1.37 14.21
C GLY A 83 0.76 -1.36 15.10
N THR A 84 1.10 -0.21 15.69
CA THR A 84 2.26 -0.01 16.58
C THR A 84 1.90 0.24 18.04
N ASP A 85 0.64 0.08 18.43
CA ASP A 85 0.23 0.11 19.84
C ASP A 85 0.82 -1.13 20.56
N PRO A 86 1.71 -0.95 21.55
CA PRO A 86 2.51 -2.04 22.15
C PRO A 86 1.74 -2.99 23.08
#